data_AF-A0A7S4MCR6-F1
#
_entry.id   AF-A0A7S4MCR6-F1
#
_cell.length_a   1.000
_cell.length_b   1.000
_cell.length_c   1.000
_cell.angle_alpha   90.00
_cell.angle_beta   90.00
_cell.angle_gamma   90.00
#
_symmetry.space_group_name_H-M   'P 1'
#
loop_
_entity.id
_entity.type
_entity.pdbx_description
1 polymer ?
#
loop_
_entity_poly.entity_id
_entity_poly.type
_entity_poly.pdbx_seq_one_letter_code
_entity_poly.pdbx_strand_id
1 'polypeptide(L)'
;MAMNFCFEMIVGLNLLFLPLTFGLPCARISFRSTVNSLRQPNSLFGGRANSCTSRHGHGEDGSSAPENEAFALSSNSAIAFVKERPISRADAESIVDDLLFPAREHARRLGLGRDAQNLDPGTMVGANDPRMAFTYGEFPLQSCDSLLDIAIRMQKEPSKGRKKLVDLGSGAGRLVLYLALTRGEYDVHGIEISDILHDAAIEFLERGKDAGIFSTEPDTVSTPRKVQFHCGPANSMQDVLANADVIFAYSTVWPTSKSEDSVDGFSVELGALILGEEWSKMLAEYCRSGCAVVTTDRALDPSYGWELVDRQDVENPEVFGSTGYIHILRK
;
A
#
# COMPACT_ATOMS: atom_id res chain seq x y z
N MET A 1 -32.80 2.50 -42.08
CA MET A 1 -33.75 2.98 -41.05
C MET A 1 -32.97 3.00 -39.75
N ALA A 2 -32.39 4.16 -39.43
CA ALA A 2 -31.54 4.35 -38.26
C ALA A 2 -32.39 4.99 -37.16
N MET A 3 -32.44 4.39 -35.97
CA MET A 3 -33.03 5.00 -34.78
C MET A 3 -31.90 5.44 -33.87
N ASN A 4 -31.72 6.76 -33.77
CA ASN A 4 -30.96 7.43 -32.74
C ASN A 4 -31.78 7.43 -31.45
N PHE A 5 -31.17 7.02 -30.33
CA PHE A 5 -31.67 7.30 -28.99
C PHE A 5 -30.65 8.20 -28.28
N CYS A 6 -31.01 9.48 -28.13
CA CYS A 6 -30.36 10.42 -27.22
C CYS A 6 -31.02 10.27 -25.84
N PHE A 7 -30.22 10.12 -24.79
CA PHE A 7 -30.66 10.30 -23.40
C PHE A 7 -30.06 11.61 -22.88
N GLU A 8 -30.93 12.57 -22.58
CA GLU A 8 -30.61 13.77 -21.81
C GLU A 8 -30.61 13.43 -20.32
N MET A 9 -29.54 13.83 -19.61
CA MET A 9 -29.44 13.73 -18.16
C MET A 9 -29.75 15.10 -17.55
N ILE A 10 -30.92 15.20 -16.92
CA ILE A 10 -31.38 16.39 -16.19
C ILE A 10 -30.71 16.41 -14.82
N VAL A 11 -29.93 17.46 -14.55
CA VAL A 11 -29.38 17.79 -13.23
C VAL A 11 -30.45 18.50 -12.40
N GLY A 12 -31.01 17.79 -11.42
CA GLY A 12 -31.94 18.34 -10.44
C GLY A 12 -31.22 18.93 -9.23
N LEU A 13 -31.06 20.26 -9.22
CA LEU A 13 -30.65 21.04 -8.06
C LEU A 13 -31.78 21.07 -7.02
N ASN A 14 -31.59 20.48 -5.84
CA ASN A 14 -32.49 20.67 -4.70
C ASN A 14 -31.85 21.63 -3.69
N LEU A 15 -32.27 22.90 -3.77
CA LEU A 15 -32.08 23.92 -2.74
C LEU A 15 -33.22 23.78 -1.72
N LEU A 16 -32.92 23.31 -0.51
CA LEU A 16 -33.80 23.42 0.64
C LEU A 16 -33.29 24.51 1.59
N PHE A 17 -34.02 25.62 1.61
CA PHE A 17 -34.01 26.63 2.66
C PHE A 17 -34.65 26.07 3.92
N LEU A 18 -34.04 26.25 5.09
CA LEU A 18 -34.74 26.60 6.33
C LEU A 18 -33.79 27.39 7.26
N PRO A 19 -34.31 28.37 8.04
CA PRO A 19 -33.51 29.29 8.84
C PRO A 19 -33.38 28.78 10.28
N LEU A 20 -32.29 29.12 10.97
CA LEU A 20 -32.26 29.14 12.43
C LEU A 20 -31.15 30.07 12.95
N THR A 21 -31.60 31.16 13.55
CA THR A 21 -30.86 32.09 14.40
C THR A 21 -30.40 31.40 15.68
N PHE A 22 -29.14 31.54 16.09
CA PHE A 22 -28.71 31.66 17.49
C PHE A 22 -27.35 32.35 17.56
N GLY A 23 -27.23 33.32 18.47
CA GLY A 23 -26.03 34.13 18.67
C GLY A 23 -25.15 33.67 19.83
N LEU A 24 -24.12 34.52 20.07
CA LEU A 24 -23.10 34.54 21.14
C LEU A 24 -21.76 33.86 20.78
N PRO A 25 -20.64 34.23 21.44
CA PRO A 25 -20.00 35.54 21.30
C PRO A 25 -18.51 35.41 20.90
N CYS A 26 -17.96 36.49 20.32
CA CYS A 26 -16.54 36.64 20.00
C CYS A 26 -15.63 36.44 21.22
N ALA A 27 -14.80 35.40 21.20
CA ALA A 27 -13.61 35.29 22.05
C ALA A 27 -12.40 35.88 21.31
N ARG A 28 -11.84 36.96 21.86
CA ARG A 28 -10.55 37.53 21.48
C ARG A 28 -9.43 36.57 21.87
N ILE A 29 -8.72 36.02 20.90
CA ILE A 29 -7.41 35.37 21.13
C ILE A 29 -6.32 36.42 20.93
N SER A 30 -5.59 36.70 22.01
CA SER A 30 -4.42 37.57 22.03
C SER A 30 -3.19 36.77 21.59
N PHE A 31 -2.56 37.17 20.48
CA PHE A 31 -1.24 36.68 20.10
C PHE A 31 -0.16 37.46 20.87
N ARG A 32 0.53 36.78 21.80
CA ARG A 32 1.84 37.23 22.29
C ARG A 32 2.93 36.63 21.42
N SER A 33 3.50 37.48 20.57
CA SER A 33 4.75 37.23 19.85
C SER A 33 5.90 37.11 20.85
N THR A 34 6.58 35.96 20.86
CA THR A 34 7.89 35.82 21.53
C THR A 34 8.90 35.48 20.45
N VAL A 35 9.68 36.49 20.05
CA VAL A 35 10.82 36.39 19.15
C VAL A 35 12.00 35.84 19.94
N ASN A 36 12.51 34.67 19.57
CA ASN A 36 13.80 34.19 20.04
C ASN A 36 14.74 33.89 18.87
N SER A 37 15.67 34.82 18.69
CA SER A 37 17.09 34.68 18.30
C SER A 37 17.54 33.34 17.71
N LEU A 38 17.74 33.32 16.40
CA LEU A 38 18.54 32.33 15.68
C LEU A 38 20.03 32.66 15.84
N ARG A 39 20.78 31.75 16.48
CA ARG A 39 22.24 31.65 16.34
C ARG A 39 22.56 30.58 15.31
N GLN A 40 23.34 30.95 14.30
CA GLN A 40 24.04 30.01 13.42
C GLN A 40 25.10 29.23 14.19
N PRO A 41 25.48 28.06 13.67
CA PRO A 41 26.90 27.85 13.44
C PRO A 41 27.23 27.34 12.03
N ASN A 42 28.37 27.85 11.57
CA ASN A 42 29.09 27.45 10.38
C ASN A 42 29.68 26.03 10.48
N SER A 43 29.90 25.49 9.28
CA SER A 43 31.12 24.81 8.83
C SER A 43 31.17 23.27 8.80
N LEU A 44 31.56 22.83 7.59
CA LEU A 44 32.53 21.77 7.28
C LEU A 44 32.08 20.32 7.47
N PHE A 45 31.64 19.69 6.39
CA PHE A 45 32.12 18.36 6.03
C PHE A 45 32.25 18.23 4.51
N GLY A 46 33.50 18.07 4.05
CA GLY A 46 33.82 17.54 2.74
C GLY A 46 33.82 16.01 2.80
N GLY A 47 33.20 15.38 1.81
CA GLY A 47 33.15 13.93 1.63
C GLY A 47 33.25 13.61 0.14
N ARG A 48 34.24 12.80 -0.20
CA ARG A 48 34.69 12.48 -1.57
C ARG A 48 33.61 11.74 -2.36
N ALA A 49 33.38 12.20 -3.60
CA ALA A 49 32.73 11.41 -4.63
C ALA A 49 33.76 10.43 -5.23
N ASN A 50 33.49 9.12 -5.10
CA ASN A 50 34.19 8.11 -5.89
C ASN A 50 33.51 8.01 -7.24
N SER A 51 34.18 8.51 -8.28
CA SER A 51 33.80 8.28 -9.67
C SER A 51 34.23 6.87 -10.08
N CYS A 52 33.26 6.03 -10.45
CA CYS A 52 33.53 4.78 -11.15
C CYS A 52 33.71 5.12 -12.64
N THR A 53 34.95 5.17 -13.10
CA THR A 53 35.29 5.30 -14.52
C THR A 53 35.35 3.91 -15.16
N SER A 54 34.37 3.59 -16.00
CA SER A 54 34.43 2.42 -16.87
C SER A 54 35.34 2.72 -18.06
N ARG A 55 36.42 1.94 -18.21
CA ARG A 55 37.28 1.92 -19.39
C ARG A 55 36.65 1.01 -20.45
N HIS A 56 36.55 1.54 -21.68
CA HIS A 56 36.36 0.74 -22.89
C HIS A 56 37.55 -0.19 -23.13
N GLY A 57 37.26 -1.47 -23.35
CA GLY A 57 38.16 -2.44 -23.95
C GLY A 57 37.39 -3.18 -25.04
N HIS A 58 37.79 -2.95 -26.30
CA HIS A 58 37.42 -3.77 -27.45
C HIS A 58 38.13 -5.12 -27.36
N GLY A 59 37.41 -6.21 -27.59
CA GLY A 59 37.93 -7.57 -27.73
C GLY A 59 36.88 -8.48 -28.35
N GLU A 60 37.25 -9.09 -29.46
CA GLU A 60 36.42 -9.82 -30.42
C GLU A 60 36.04 -11.24 -29.95
N ASP A 61 34.90 -11.71 -30.49
CA ASP A 61 34.53 -13.07 -30.88
C ASP A 61 34.81 -14.27 -29.96
N GLY A 62 33.73 -14.79 -29.37
CA GLY A 62 33.69 -16.10 -28.71
C GLY A 62 32.27 -16.54 -28.40
N SER A 63 31.63 -17.22 -29.35
CA SER A 63 30.34 -17.90 -29.19
C SER A 63 30.37 -18.86 -28.00
N SER A 64 29.60 -18.54 -26.96
CA SER A 64 29.19 -19.46 -25.91
C SER A 64 27.74 -19.14 -25.54
N ALA A 65 26.91 -20.19 -25.46
CA ALA A 65 25.50 -20.09 -25.14
C ALA A 65 25.32 -19.48 -23.73
N PRO A 66 24.30 -18.66 -23.49
CA PRO A 66 24.06 -18.14 -22.15
C PRO A 66 23.58 -19.29 -21.27
N GLU A 67 24.47 -19.76 -20.39
CA GLU A 67 24.05 -20.52 -19.23
C GLU A 67 23.11 -19.63 -18.41
N ASN A 68 21.89 -20.12 -18.19
CA ASN A 68 20.93 -19.53 -17.27
C ASN A 68 21.55 -19.58 -15.87
N GLU A 69 22.36 -18.58 -15.52
CA GLU A 69 22.69 -18.28 -14.14
C GLU A 69 21.38 -17.89 -13.44
N ALA A 70 20.77 -18.88 -12.80
CA ALA A 70 19.75 -18.66 -11.80
C ALA A 70 20.41 -17.81 -10.70
N PHE A 71 20.29 -16.49 -10.83
CA PHE A 71 20.56 -15.54 -9.75
C PHE A 71 19.69 -15.97 -8.57
N ALA A 72 20.31 -16.69 -7.64
CA ALA A 72 19.75 -16.90 -6.32
C ALA A 72 19.78 -15.53 -5.63
N LEU A 73 18.76 -14.71 -5.92
CA LEU A 73 18.44 -13.51 -5.18
C LEU A 73 18.28 -13.96 -3.73
N SER A 74 19.30 -13.72 -2.91
CA SER A 74 19.16 -13.84 -1.46
C SER A 74 18.07 -12.85 -1.08
N SER A 75 16.87 -13.35 -0.82
CA SER A 75 15.75 -12.53 -0.42
C SER A 75 16.13 -11.84 0.90
N ASN A 76 16.51 -10.57 0.83
CA ASN A 76 16.70 -9.73 2.00
C ASN A 76 15.35 -9.58 2.66
N SER A 77 15.07 -10.42 3.66
CA SER A 77 13.87 -10.30 4.48
C SER A 77 14.25 -9.73 5.83
N ALA A 78 13.66 -8.62 6.21
CA ALA A 78 13.76 -8.12 7.57
C ALA A 78 12.62 -8.68 8.42
N ILE A 79 12.95 -9.18 9.60
CA ILE A 79 11.99 -9.73 10.56
C ILE A 79 12.10 -8.94 11.86
N ALA A 80 10.95 -8.65 12.46
CA ALA A 80 10.89 -8.21 13.85
C ALA A 80 9.64 -8.75 14.54
N PHE A 81 9.60 -8.54 15.86
CA PHE A 81 8.50 -8.92 16.73
C PHE A 81 7.96 -7.71 17.46
N VAL A 82 6.65 -7.65 17.65
CA VAL A 82 6.02 -6.57 18.43
C VAL A 82 6.17 -6.87 19.92
N LYS A 83 6.73 -5.94 20.71
CA LYS A 83 7.06 -6.20 22.13
C LYS A 83 5.84 -6.24 23.05
N GLU A 84 4.82 -5.43 22.76
CA GLU A 84 3.70 -5.25 23.69
C GLU A 84 2.48 -6.08 23.28
N ARG A 85 1.36 -5.90 24.00
CA ARG A 85 0.03 -6.36 23.57
C ARG A 85 -0.46 -5.49 22.41
N PRO A 86 -1.52 -5.91 21.68
CA PRO A 86 -2.17 -5.02 20.73
C PRO A 86 -2.56 -3.73 21.42
N ILE A 87 -2.15 -2.62 20.83
CA ILE A 87 -2.49 -1.28 21.33
C ILE A 87 -3.74 -0.78 20.62
N SER A 88 -4.35 0.29 21.14
CA SER A 88 -5.52 0.87 20.49
C SER A 88 -5.16 1.40 19.10
N ARG A 89 -6.14 1.48 18.19
CA ARG A 89 -5.94 2.05 16.84
C ARG A 89 -5.45 3.48 16.89
N ALA A 90 -5.99 4.29 17.81
CA ALA A 90 -5.56 5.68 17.99
C ALA A 90 -4.10 5.79 18.47
N ASP A 91 -3.69 4.94 19.41
CA ASP A 91 -2.29 4.91 19.87
C ASP A 91 -1.35 4.43 18.76
N ALA A 92 -1.76 3.40 18.01
CA ALA A 92 -0.99 2.91 16.86
C ALA A 92 -0.88 3.96 15.76
N GLU A 93 -1.95 4.69 15.45
CA GLU A 93 -1.96 5.80 14.50
C GLU A 93 -1.00 6.90 14.95
N SER A 94 -1.03 7.31 16.23
CA SER A 94 -0.06 8.28 16.75
C SER A 94 1.38 7.77 16.68
N ILE A 95 1.67 6.51 17.05
CA ILE A 95 3.01 5.94 16.91
C ILE A 95 3.46 5.95 15.43
N VAL A 96 2.57 5.58 14.52
CA VAL A 96 2.88 5.56 13.10
C VAL A 96 3.10 6.98 12.58
N ASP A 97 2.21 7.92 12.85
CA ASP A 97 2.24 9.25 12.24
C ASP A 97 3.15 10.25 12.96
N ASP A 98 3.50 10.04 14.23
CA ASP A 98 4.39 10.95 14.97
C ASP A 98 5.84 10.45 15.03
N LEU A 99 6.04 9.13 15.09
CA LEU A 99 7.36 8.52 15.28
C LEU A 99 7.87 7.84 14.01
N LEU A 100 7.10 6.92 13.42
CA LEU A 100 7.59 6.10 12.32
C LEU A 100 7.57 6.85 10.98
N PHE A 101 6.45 7.49 10.65
CA PHE A 101 6.14 8.17 9.39
C PHE A 101 5.75 9.64 9.61
N PRO A 102 6.59 10.44 10.31
CA PRO A 102 6.26 11.83 10.64
C PRO A 102 5.87 12.64 9.40
N ALA A 103 4.84 13.48 9.53
CA ALA A 103 4.31 14.28 8.42
C ALA A 103 5.37 15.14 7.71
N ARG A 104 6.39 15.61 8.44
CA ARG A 104 7.53 16.36 7.87
C ARG A 104 8.36 15.56 6.85
N GLU A 105 8.31 14.23 6.91
CA GLU A 105 8.99 13.32 6.00
C GLU A 105 8.10 12.86 4.83
N HIS A 106 6.83 13.28 4.78
CA HIS A 106 5.88 12.86 3.75
C HIS A 106 6.40 13.15 2.32
N ALA A 107 6.89 14.37 2.08
CA ALA A 107 7.45 14.74 0.78
C ALA A 107 8.65 13.88 0.37
N ARG A 108 9.49 13.44 1.33
CA ARG A 108 10.60 12.51 1.07
C ARG A 108 10.06 11.17 0.58
N ARG A 109 9.04 10.62 1.25
CA ARG A 109 8.45 9.32 0.90
C ARG A 109 7.76 9.35 -0.47
N LEU A 110 7.07 10.45 -0.78
CA LEU A 110 6.55 10.67 -2.13
C LEU A 110 7.68 10.72 -3.18
N GLY A 111 8.83 11.33 -2.83
CA GLY A 111 10.04 11.32 -3.67
C GLY A 111 10.54 9.89 -3.94
N LEU A 112 10.70 9.08 -2.89
CA LEU A 112 11.12 7.68 -3.03
C LEU A 112 10.16 6.87 -3.91
N GLY A 113 8.85 7.11 -3.79
CA GLY A 113 7.86 6.48 -4.64
C GLY A 113 8.01 6.83 -6.12
N ARG A 114 8.32 8.10 -6.43
CA ARG A 114 8.60 8.54 -7.80
C ARG A 114 9.89 7.93 -8.34
N ASP A 115 10.93 7.89 -7.51
CA ASP A 115 12.22 7.29 -7.87
C ASP A 115 12.06 5.79 -8.16
N ALA A 116 11.31 5.07 -7.32
CA ALA A 116 10.94 3.66 -7.51
C ALA A 116 10.21 3.39 -8.84
N GLN A 117 9.50 4.39 -9.34
CA GLN A 117 8.76 4.33 -10.60
C GLN A 117 9.57 4.85 -11.80
N ASN A 118 10.86 5.15 -11.60
CA ASN A 118 11.75 5.74 -12.60
C ASN A 118 11.18 7.02 -13.23
N LEU A 119 10.51 7.85 -12.43
CA LEU A 119 9.94 9.12 -12.89
C LEU A 119 11.00 10.23 -12.81
N ASP A 120 11.47 10.69 -13.98
CA ASP A 120 12.48 11.75 -14.08
C ASP A 120 12.00 13.06 -13.40
N PRO A 121 12.77 13.64 -12.45
CA PRO A 121 12.42 14.90 -11.81
C PRO A 121 12.32 16.05 -12.84
N GLY A 122 11.14 16.68 -12.93
CA GLY A 122 10.96 17.91 -13.72
C GLY A 122 10.31 17.75 -15.10
N THR A 123 9.89 16.55 -15.49
CA THR A 123 9.02 16.38 -16.65
C THR A 123 7.58 16.72 -16.28
N MET A 124 6.97 17.71 -16.94
CA MET A 124 5.54 18.02 -16.78
C MET A 124 4.71 16.76 -17.05
N VAL A 125 3.91 16.36 -16.07
CA VAL A 125 2.95 15.27 -16.19
C VAL A 125 1.65 15.87 -16.70
N GLY A 126 1.27 15.56 -17.95
CA GLY A 126 -0.02 15.96 -18.50
C GLY A 126 -1.16 15.03 -18.05
N ALA A 127 -2.41 15.41 -18.27
CA ALA A 127 -3.58 14.59 -17.90
C ALA A 127 -3.63 13.22 -18.61
N ASN A 128 -2.98 13.09 -19.78
CA ASN A 128 -2.89 11.85 -20.55
C ASN A 128 -1.57 11.09 -20.30
N ASP A 129 -0.81 11.52 -19.31
CA ASP A 129 0.50 10.97 -19.08
C ASP A 129 0.37 9.62 -18.35
N PRO A 130 0.91 8.51 -18.91
CA PRO A 130 0.84 7.20 -18.26
C PRO A 130 1.47 7.19 -16.87
N ARG A 131 2.30 8.20 -16.53
CA ARG A 131 2.89 8.40 -15.20
C ARG A 131 1.87 8.85 -14.14
N MET A 132 0.71 9.38 -14.54
CA MET A 132 -0.44 9.61 -13.64
C MET A 132 -1.01 8.30 -13.09
N ALA A 133 -0.77 7.17 -13.77
CA ALA A 133 -1.16 5.84 -13.31
C ALA A 133 -0.10 5.20 -12.39
N PHE A 134 0.88 5.95 -11.90
CA PHE A 134 1.92 5.42 -11.01
C PHE A 134 2.37 6.54 -10.07
N THR A 135 1.60 6.85 -9.05
CA THR A 135 2.08 7.68 -7.95
C THR A 135 1.92 6.89 -6.68
N TYR A 136 3.03 6.61 -6.01
CA TYR A 136 2.99 6.17 -4.62
C TYR A 136 2.06 7.08 -3.83
N GLY A 137 1.06 6.50 -3.18
CA GLY A 137 0.11 7.19 -2.31
C GLY A 137 -0.04 6.43 -1.00
N GLU A 138 -0.19 7.16 0.09
CA GLU A 138 -0.37 6.55 1.41
C GLU A 138 -1.87 6.33 1.66
N PHE A 139 -2.30 5.07 1.60
CA PHE A 139 -3.70 4.76 1.90
C PHE A 139 -4.04 5.11 3.36
N PRO A 140 -5.19 5.73 3.67
CA PRO A 140 -5.52 6.12 5.04
C PRO A 140 -5.71 4.93 5.97
N LEU A 141 -5.17 5.02 7.20
CA LEU A 141 -5.19 3.95 8.19
C LEU A 141 -6.62 3.56 8.59
N GLN A 142 -7.48 4.56 8.81
CA GLN A 142 -8.87 4.35 9.22
C GLN A 142 -9.73 3.72 8.11
N SER A 143 -9.47 4.10 6.86
CA SER A 143 -10.07 3.48 5.67
C SER A 143 -9.63 2.04 5.52
N CYS A 144 -8.33 1.76 5.72
CA CYS A 144 -7.80 0.40 5.75
C CYS A 144 -8.48 -0.46 6.83
N ASP A 145 -8.63 0.07 8.04
CA ASP A 145 -9.30 -0.64 9.13
C ASP A 145 -10.75 -0.98 8.82
N SER A 146 -11.49 -0.05 8.21
CA SER A 146 -12.90 -0.25 7.86
C SER A 146 -13.05 -1.42 6.88
N LEU A 147 -12.21 -1.46 5.84
CA LEU A 147 -12.24 -2.53 4.84
C LEU A 147 -11.77 -3.87 5.42
N LEU A 148 -10.69 -3.87 6.20
CA LEU A 148 -10.14 -5.08 6.80
C LEU A 148 -11.08 -5.69 7.86
N ASP A 149 -11.79 -4.87 8.63
CA ASP A 149 -12.77 -5.36 9.61
C ASP A 149 -13.90 -6.14 8.92
N ILE A 150 -14.34 -5.69 7.74
CA ILE A 150 -15.31 -6.41 6.91
C ILE A 150 -14.68 -7.72 6.42
N ALA A 151 -13.50 -7.68 5.81
CA ALA A 151 -12.83 -8.86 5.26
C ALA A 151 -12.60 -9.94 6.33
N ILE A 152 -12.11 -9.56 7.51
CA ILE A 152 -11.90 -10.46 8.65
C ILE A 152 -13.21 -11.08 9.13
N ARG A 153 -14.30 -10.29 9.18
CA ARG A 153 -15.63 -10.79 9.57
C ARG A 153 -16.22 -11.77 8.55
N MET A 154 -15.94 -11.57 7.26
CA MET A 154 -16.44 -12.44 6.19
C MET A 154 -15.64 -13.74 6.05
N GLN A 155 -14.42 -13.78 6.60
CA GLN A 155 -13.59 -14.98 6.63
C GLN A 155 -14.14 -16.01 7.63
N LYS A 156 -14.89 -16.99 7.12
CA LYS A 156 -15.49 -18.06 7.94
C LYS A 156 -14.49 -19.14 8.38
N GLU A 157 -13.43 -19.34 7.61
CA GLU A 157 -12.47 -20.45 7.80
C GLU A 157 -11.02 -19.92 7.86
N PRO A 158 -10.62 -19.27 8.97
CA PRO A 158 -9.24 -18.85 9.15
C PRO A 158 -8.30 -20.06 9.19
N SER A 159 -7.02 -19.79 8.94
CA SER A 159 -5.99 -20.83 8.84
C SER A 159 -5.84 -21.58 10.16
N LYS A 160 -5.48 -22.86 10.07
CA LYS A 160 -5.11 -23.63 11.26
C LYS A 160 -3.76 -23.11 11.76
N GLY A 161 -3.78 -22.26 12.79
CA GLY A 161 -2.57 -21.72 13.40
C GLY A 161 -2.63 -20.20 13.50
N ARG A 162 -1.47 -19.57 13.31
CA ARG A 162 -1.34 -18.12 13.39
C ARG A 162 -1.81 -17.50 12.09
N LYS A 163 -2.71 -16.52 12.19
CA LYS A 163 -3.30 -15.89 11.02
C LYS A 163 -2.25 -15.04 10.31
N LYS A 164 -2.34 -14.90 8.99
CA LYS A 164 -1.44 -14.05 8.21
C LYS A 164 -2.20 -12.94 7.48
N LEU A 165 -1.72 -11.71 7.65
CA LEU A 165 -2.18 -10.54 6.92
C LEU A 165 -1.05 -10.08 6.00
N VAL A 166 -1.32 -9.98 4.70
CA VAL A 166 -0.35 -9.51 3.71
C VAL A 166 -0.79 -8.16 3.17
N ASP A 167 0.12 -7.19 3.14
CA ASP A 167 0.00 -5.95 2.38
C ASP A 167 0.81 -6.11 1.09
N LEU A 168 0.11 -6.15 -0.05
CA LEU A 168 0.67 -6.44 -1.37
C LEU A 168 0.93 -5.14 -2.13
N GLY A 169 2.20 -4.87 -2.44
CA GLY A 169 2.63 -3.54 -2.86
C GLY A 169 2.72 -2.61 -1.66
N SER A 170 3.39 -3.06 -0.59
CA SER A 170 3.38 -2.38 0.71
C SER A 170 4.10 -1.03 0.74
N GLY A 171 4.81 -0.67 -0.34
CA GLY A 171 5.57 0.55 -0.43
C GLY A 171 6.60 0.66 0.69
N ALA A 172 6.64 1.80 1.38
CA ALA A 172 7.52 2.01 2.53
C ALA A 172 7.02 1.33 3.83
N GLY A 173 6.01 0.45 3.75
CA GLY A 173 5.59 -0.39 4.88
C GLY A 173 4.73 0.31 5.95
N ARG A 174 4.15 1.48 5.65
CA ARG A 174 3.33 2.23 6.63
C ARG A 174 2.15 1.41 7.15
N LEU A 175 1.39 0.79 6.25
CA LEU A 175 0.26 -0.07 6.65
C LEU A 175 0.76 -1.33 7.36
N VAL A 176 1.83 -1.96 6.90
CA VAL A 176 2.42 -3.16 7.53
C VAL A 176 2.76 -2.89 9.01
N LEU A 177 3.44 -1.79 9.29
CA LEU A 177 3.84 -1.42 10.66
C LEU A 177 2.62 -1.06 11.51
N TYR A 178 1.65 -0.32 10.96
CA TYR A 178 0.38 -0.03 11.64
C TYR A 178 -0.38 -1.30 12.00
N LEU A 179 -0.56 -2.20 11.04
CA LEU A 179 -1.32 -3.44 11.19
C LEU A 179 -0.64 -4.39 12.16
N ALA A 180 0.70 -4.43 12.22
CA ALA A 180 1.42 -5.20 13.23
C ALA A 180 1.08 -4.75 14.66
N LEU A 181 0.86 -3.45 14.86
CA LEU A 181 0.49 -2.88 16.16
C LEU A 181 -0.96 -3.19 16.54
N THR A 182 -1.89 -3.11 15.58
CA THR A 182 -3.34 -3.20 15.83
C THR A 182 -3.94 -4.60 15.67
N ARG A 183 -3.33 -5.47 14.85
CA ARG A 183 -3.88 -6.80 14.49
C ARG A 183 -3.17 -7.92 15.24
N GLY A 184 -3.40 -7.98 16.55
CA GLY A 184 -2.71 -8.89 17.48
C GLY A 184 -2.65 -10.38 17.11
N GLU A 185 -3.69 -10.87 16.44
CA GLU A 185 -3.83 -12.26 16.05
C GLU A 185 -3.09 -12.62 14.76
N TYR A 186 -2.53 -11.62 14.07
CA TYR A 186 -1.92 -11.78 12.76
C TYR A 186 -0.40 -11.68 12.83
N ASP A 187 0.27 -12.47 12.00
CA ASP A 187 1.59 -12.14 11.48
C ASP A 187 1.39 -11.27 10.25
N VAL A 188 2.10 -10.14 10.20
CA VAL A 188 1.90 -9.12 9.16
C VAL A 188 3.09 -9.11 8.22
N HIS A 189 2.80 -9.23 6.94
CA HIS A 189 3.78 -9.34 5.86
C HIS A 189 3.61 -8.17 4.90
N GLY A 190 4.71 -7.49 4.56
CA GLY A 190 4.75 -6.53 3.46
C GLY A 190 5.51 -7.10 2.28
N ILE A 191 4.90 -7.11 1.10
CA ILE A 191 5.57 -7.49 -0.16
C ILE A 191 5.73 -6.24 -1.01
N GLU A 192 6.96 -5.92 -1.37
CA GLU A 192 7.29 -4.76 -2.19
C GLU A 192 8.30 -5.15 -3.28
N ILE A 193 8.05 -4.71 -4.51
CA ILE A 193 8.90 -5.01 -5.66
C ILE A 193 10.08 -4.03 -5.79
N SER A 194 9.88 -2.77 -5.39
CA SER A 194 10.92 -1.75 -5.39
C SER A 194 11.87 -1.92 -4.21
N ASP A 195 13.14 -2.07 -4.53
CA ASP A 195 14.25 -2.05 -3.56
C ASP A 195 14.29 -0.74 -2.75
N ILE A 196 14.14 0.42 -3.39
CA ILE A 196 14.17 1.73 -2.72
C ILE A 196 13.06 1.87 -1.67
N LEU A 197 11.83 1.46 -2.00
CA LEU A 197 10.71 1.50 -1.06
C LEU A 197 10.85 0.43 0.03
N HIS A 198 11.35 -0.76 -0.33
CA HIS A 198 11.64 -1.81 0.64
C HIS A 198 12.70 -1.37 1.66
N ASP A 199 13.80 -0.78 1.21
CA ASP A 199 14.86 -0.26 2.08
C ASP A 199 14.32 0.81 3.03
N ALA A 200 13.42 1.68 2.55
CA ALA A 200 12.73 2.64 3.40
C ALA A 200 11.85 1.94 4.46
N ALA A 201 11.15 0.86 4.09
CA ALA A 201 10.39 0.06 5.06
C ALA A 201 11.29 -0.54 6.16
N ILE A 202 12.50 -0.99 5.79
CA ILE A 202 13.50 -1.47 6.75
C ILE A 202 13.98 -0.32 7.65
N GLU A 203 14.28 0.85 7.09
CA GLU A 203 14.65 2.06 7.85
C GLU A 203 13.60 2.39 8.93
N PHE A 204 12.32 2.37 8.57
CA PHE A 204 11.22 2.65 9.50
C PHE A 204 11.02 1.54 10.53
N LEU A 205 11.27 0.29 10.16
CA LEU A 205 11.27 -0.82 11.12
C LEU A 205 12.39 -0.69 12.16
N GLU A 206 13.61 -0.36 11.73
CA GLU A 206 14.75 -0.13 12.63
C GLU A 206 14.48 1.05 13.57
N ARG A 207 13.89 2.14 13.07
CA ARG A 207 13.44 3.27 13.90
C ARG A 207 12.46 2.83 15.00
N GLY A 208 11.54 1.92 14.66
CA GLY A 208 10.62 1.35 15.65
C GLY A 208 11.31 0.41 16.65
N LYS A 209 12.37 -0.31 16.25
CA LYS A 209 13.20 -1.10 17.18
C LYS A 209 13.95 -0.21 18.15
N ASP A 210 14.57 0.86 17.66
CA ASP A 210 15.29 1.86 18.46
C ASP A 210 14.38 2.54 19.49
N ALA A 211 13.13 2.80 19.12
CA ALA A 211 12.11 3.33 20.01
C ALA A 211 11.50 2.28 20.97
N GLY A 212 11.90 1.02 20.87
CA GLY A 212 11.42 -0.05 21.72
C GLY A 212 10.03 -0.58 21.37
N ILE A 213 9.48 -0.24 20.20
CA ILE A 213 8.19 -0.73 19.71
C ILE A 213 8.31 -2.17 19.19
N PHE A 214 9.40 -2.43 18.46
CA PHE A 214 9.71 -3.75 17.90
C PHE A 214 10.99 -4.35 18.52
N SER A 215 11.17 -5.65 18.33
CA SER A 215 12.29 -6.46 18.82
C SER A 215 12.83 -7.37 17.73
N THR A 216 14.12 -7.69 17.75
CA THR A 216 14.69 -8.77 16.93
C THR A 216 14.41 -10.14 17.54
N GLU A 217 14.28 -10.21 18.86
CA GLU A 217 14.04 -11.45 19.58
C GLU A 217 12.54 -11.64 19.85
N PRO A 218 12.02 -12.87 19.69
CA PRO A 218 10.67 -13.20 20.12
C PRO A 218 10.53 -13.04 21.63
N ASP A 219 9.41 -12.46 22.08
CA ASP A 219 9.05 -12.51 23.50
C ASP A 219 8.83 -13.98 23.91
N THR A 220 9.42 -14.38 25.02
CA THR A 220 9.33 -15.76 25.54
C THR A 220 8.04 -16.01 26.30
N VAL A 221 7.33 -14.96 26.70
CA VAL A 221 6.15 -15.05 27.59
C VAL A 221 4.84 -15.13 26.79
N SER A 222 4.83 -14.71 25.53
CA SER A 222 3.65 -14.69 24.67
C SER A 222 3.96 -15.22 23.27
N THR A 223 2.97 -15.67 22.51
CA THR A 223 3.17 -16.01 21.09
C THR A 223 3.53 -14.71 20.35
N PRO A 224 4.79 -14.53 19.96
CA PRO A 224 5.29 -13.24 19.52
C PRO A 224 4.67 -12.90 18.16
N ARG A 225 4.28 -11.64 17.98
CA ARG A 225 3.64 -11.17 16.75
C ARG A 225 4.72 -10.78 15.76
N LYS A 226 4.74 -11.38 14.58
CA LYS A 226 5.79 -11.17 13.60
C LYS A 226 5.40 -10.08 12.61
N VAL A 227 6.36 -9.20 12.32
CA VAL A 227 6.34 -8.32 11.14
C VAL A 227 7.47 -8.75 10.22
N GLN A 228 7.19 -8.88 8.92
CA GLN A 228 8.20 -9.26 7.93
C GLN A 228 8.04 -8.51 6.62
N PHE A 229 9.12 -7.93 6.12
CA PHE A 229 9.18 -7.34 4.79
C PHE A 229 9.87 -8.28 3.81
N HIS A 230 9.34 -8.35 2.60
CA HIS A 230 9.84 -9.17 1.50
C HIS A 230 10.09 -8.27 0.29
N CYS A 231 11.33 -8.30 -0.22
CA CYS A 231 11.70 -7.59 -1.44
C CYS A 231 11.60 -8.53 -2.63
N GLY A 232 10.78 -8.18 -3.61
CA GLY A 232 10.66 -8.93 -4.86
C GLY A 232 9.24 -8.96 -5.42
N PRO A 233 9.07 -9.55 -6.61
CA PRO A 233 7.76 -9.65 -7.24
C PRO A 233 6.85 -10.59 -6.45
N ALA A 234 5.56 -10.27 -6.39
CA ALA A 234 4.56 -11.06 -5.67
C ALA A 234 4.54 -12.54 -6.10
N ASN A 235 4.77 -12.80 -7.39
CA ASN A 235 4.75 -14.15 -7.95
C ASN A 235 5.91 -15.05 -7.46
N SER A 236 6.95 -14.49 -6.84
CA SER A 236 8.03 -15.26 -6.20
C SER A 236 7.79 -15.51 -4.71
N MET A 237 6.68 -15.03 -4.15
CA MET A 237 6.34 -15.13 -2.71
C MET A 237 5.16 -16.08 -2.47
N GLN A 238 5.10 -17.18 -3.23
CA GLN A 238 3.99 -18.15 -3.18
C GLN A 238 3.80 -18.73 -1.78
N ASP A 239 4.88 -18.98 -1.04
CA ASP A 239 4.85 -19.52 0.32
C ASP A 239 4.18 -18.55 1.32
N VAL A 240 4.40 -17.24 1.16
CA VAL A 240 3.74 -16.20 1.94
C VAL A 240 2.26 -16.14 1.59
N LEU A 241 1.95 -16.06 0.30
CA LEU A 241 0.58 -15.89 -0.22
C LEU A 241 -0.30 -17.12 0.00
N ALA A 242 0.24 -18.34 -0.13
CA ALA A 242 -0.50 -19.58 0.08
C ALA A 242 -1.00 -19.77 1.52
N ASN A 243 -0.34 -19.10 2.46
CA ASN A 243 -0.71 -19.11 3.87
C ASN A 243 -1.44 -17.84 4.29
N ALA A 244 -1.74 -16.90 3.38
CA ALA A 244 -2.44 -15.67 3.70
C ALA A 244 -3.90 -15.96 4.10
N ASP A 245 -4.33 -15.31 5.18
CA ASP A 245 -5.73 -15.26 5.57
C ASP A 245 -6.41 -14.05 4.95
N VAL A 246 -5.74 -12.90 5.04
CA VAL A 246 -6.24 -11.64 4.48
C VAL A 246 -5.11 -11.00 3.68
N ILE A 247 -5.44 -10.52 2.48
CA ILE A 247 -4.55 -9.71 1.66
C ILE A 247 -5.20 -8.35 1.47
N PHE A 248 -4.44 -7.29 1.71
CA PHE A 248 -4.77 -5.94 1.31
C PHE A 248 -3.89 -5.55 0.12
N ALA A 249 -4.49 -4.96 -0.92
CA ALA A 249 -3.78 -4.43 -2.06
C ALA A 249 -4.33 -3.05 -2.40
N TYR A 250 -3.51 -2.01 -2.26
CA TYR A 250 -3.85 -0.67 -2.71
C TYR A 250 -3.75 -0.56 -4.24
N SER A 251 -4.73 -1.16 -4.91
CA SER A 251 -4.72 -1.43 -6.34
C SER A 251 -5.22 -0.27 -7.20
N THR A 252 -5.35 0.94 -6.65
CA THR A 252 -5.93 2.13 -7.31
C THR A 252 -5.19 2.59 -8.57
N VAL A 253 -3.98 2.12 -8.78
CA VAL A 253 -3.20 2.44 -9.99
C VAL A 253 -2.71 1.22 -10.78
N TRP A 254 -3.17 0.01 -10.42
CA TRP A 254 -2.71 -1.22 -11.07
C TRP A 254 -3.35 -1.39 -12.47
N PRO A 255 -2.75 -2.17 -13.38
CA PRO A 255 -3.35 -2.43 -14.68
C PRO A 255 -4.73 -3.08 -14.58
N THR A 256 -5.63 -2.76 -15.52
CA THR A 256 -6.93 -3.43 -15.68
C THR A 256 -6.86 -4.52 -16.73
N SER A 257 -7.70 -5.56 -16.61
CA SER A 257 -7.85 -6.56 -17.66
C SER A 257 -8.53 -5.94 -18.87
N LYS A 258 -8.00 -6.10 -20.07
CA LYS A 258 -8.74 -5.84 -21.30
C LYS A 258 -9.48 -7.13 -21.66
N SER A 259 -10.74 -7.27 -21.28
CA SER A 259 -11.55 -8.40 -21.78
C SER A 259 -12.18 -8.03 -23.12
N GLU A 260 -12.39 -9.01 -24.00
CA GLU A 260 -13.01 -8.79 -25.32
C GLU A 260 -14.42 -8.19 -25.20
N ASP A 261 -15.11 -8.47 -24.09
CA ASP A 261 -16.48 -8.03 -23.81
C ASP A 261 -16.56 -6.74 -22.96
N SER A 262 -15.44 -6.21 -22.45
CA SER A 262 -15.42 -4.99 -21.66
C SER A 262 -14.77 -3.83 -22.41
N VAL A 263 -15.52 -2.75 -22.55
CA VAL A 263 -14.94 -1.46 -22.92
C VAL A 263 -14.07 -1.03 -21.73
N ASP A 264 -12.75 -1.03 -21.93
CA ASP A 264 -11.73 -0.58 -20.97
C ASP A 264 -11.58 -1.39 -19.67
N GLY A 265 -12.06 -2.64 -19.64
CA GLY A 265 -11.92 -3.50 -18.46
C GLY A 265 -13.00 -3.29 -17.39
N PHE A 266 -14.08 -2.56 -17.70
CA PHE A 266 -15.19 -2.36 -16.76
C PHE A 266 -16.18 -3.52 -16.80
N SER A 267 -16.46 -4.11 -15.63
CA SER A 267 -17.55 -5.08 -15.45
C SER A 267 -18.82 -4.37 -14.98
N VAL A 268 -19.86 -4.43 -15.81
CA VAL A 268 -21.19 -3.89 -15.47
C VAL A 268 -21.81 -4.65 -14.29
N GLU A 269 -21.57 -5.96 -14.22
CA GLU A 269 -22.10 -6.82 -13.15
C GLU A 269 -21.52 -6.45 -11.78
N LEU A 270 -20.20 -6.21 -11.71
CA LEU A 270 -19.54 -5.82 -10.47
C LEU A 270 -19.62 -4.30 -10.22
N GLY A 271 -19.97 -3.52 -11.25
CA GLY A 271 -19.94 -2.06 -11.20
C GLY A 271 -18.54 -1.52 -10.91
N ALA A 272 -17.51 -2.15 -11.49
CA ALA A 272 -16.10 -1.95 -11.17
C ALA A 272 -15.18 -2.18 -12.37
N LEU A 273 -14.01 -1.53 -12.38
CA LEU A 273 -12.89 -1.94 -13.23
C LEU A 273 -12.33 -3.27 -12.72
N ILE A 274 -12.01 -4.19 -13.62
CA ILE A 274 -11.42 -5.48 -13.29
C ILE A 274 -9.90 -5.37 -13.28
N LEU A 275 -9.28 -5.83 -12.20
CA LEU A 275 -7.85 -5.92 -12.03
C LEU A 275 -7.25 -6.86 -13.08
N GLY A 276 -6.06 -6.53 -13.59
CA GLY A 276 -5.33 -7.31 -14.60
C GLY A 276 -5.36 -8.82 -14.34
N GLU A 277 -5.47 -9.60 -15.42
CA GLU A 277 -5.52 -11.07 -15.35
C GLU A 277 -4.35 -11.62 -14.54
N GLU A 278 -3.16 -11.04 -14.70
CA GLU A 278 -1.95 -11.45 -14.01
C GLU A 278 -2.09 -11.42 -12.48
N TRP A 279 -2.89 -10.50 -11.93
CA TRP A 279 -3.12 -10.39 -10.50
C TRP A 279 -4.25 -11.30 -10.04
N SER A 280 -5.39 -11.26 -10.72
CA SER A 280 -6.57 -12.05 -10.38
C SER A 280 -6.26 -13.55 -10.41
N LYS A 281 -5.55 -13.99 -11.45
CA LYS A 281 -5.13 -15.38 -11.64
C LYS A 281 -4.03 -15.79 -10.66
N MET A 282 -2.98 -14.99 -10.49
CA MET A 282 -1.88 -15.32 -9.56
C MET A 282 -2.40 -15.47 -8.13
N LEU A 283 -3.22 -14.53 -7.65
CA LEU A 283 -3.79 -14.62 -6.31
C LEU A 283 -4.69 -15.85 -6.20
N ALA A 284 -5.50 -16.14 -7.22
CA ALA A 284 -6.34 -17.32 -7.22
C ALA A 284 -5.51 -18.60 -7.18
N GLU A 285 -4.44 -18.70 -7.95
CA GLU A 285 -3.56 -19.88 -7.97
C GLU A 285 -2.89 -20.09 -6.61
N TYR A 286 -2.33 -19.03 -6.02
CA TYR A 286 -1.50 -19.13 -4.84
C TYR A 286 -2.30 -19.21 -3.54
N CYS A 287 -3.38 -18.43 -3.42
CA CYS A 287 -4.14 -18.37 -2.18
C CYS A 287 -4.97 -19.64 -1.96
N ARG A 288 -5.18 -19.97 -0.67
CA ARG A 288 -6.07 -21.06 -0.25
C ARG A 288 -7.54 -20.65 -0.39
N SER A 289 -8.43 -21.64 -0.57
CA SER A 289 -9.89 -21.39 -0.51
C SER A 289 -10.25 -20.75 0.82
N GLY A 290 -11.13 -19.75 0.80
CA GLY A 290 -11.52 -18.94 1.96
C GLY A 290 -10.57 -17.78 2.31
N CYS A 291 -9.47 -17.57 1.56
CA CYS A 291 -8.66 -16.36 1.67
C CYS A 291 -9.50 -15.13 1.29
N ALA A 292 -9.37 -14.06 2.08
CA ALA A 292 -10.02 -12.79 1.82
C ALA A 292 -9.04 -11.81 1.16
N VAL A 293 -9.46 -11.13 0.10
CA VAL A 293 -8.65 -10.11 -0.56
C VAL A 293 -9.44 -8.80 -0.63
N VAL A 294 -8.82 -7.74 -0.14
CA VAL A 294 -9.29 -6.36 -0.24
C VAL A 294 -8.47 -5.65 -1.32
N THR A 295 -9.15 -5.20 -2.36
CA THR A 295 -8.57 -4.34 -3.40
C THR A 295 -9.23 -2.95 -3.37
N THR A 296 -8.59 -1.95 -3.96
CA THR A 296 -9.15 -0.59 -4.09
C THR A 296 -9.32 -0.18 -5.55
N ASP A 297 -10.47 0.39 -5.87
CA ASP A 297 -10.89 0.94 -7.17
C ASP A 297 -10.93 -0.06 -8.34
N ARG A 298 -10.41 -1.27 -8.13
CA ARG A 298 -10.44 -2.41 -9.05
C ARG A 298 -10.90 -3.65 -8.31
N ALA A 299 -11.78 -4.44 -8.93
CA ALA A 299 -12.25 -5.71 -8.42
C ALA A 299 -11.43 -6.88 -8.98
N LEU A 300 -11.39 -8.00 -8.27
CA LEU A 300 -10.81 -9.23 -8.79
C LEU A 300 -11.79 -9.90 -9.76
N ASP A 301 -11.26 -10.57 -10.77
CA ASP A 301 -12.10 -11.23 -11.78
C ASP A 301 -12.78 -12.51 -11.21
N PRO A 302 -14.12 -12.58 -11.19
CA PRO A 302 -14.85 -13.75 -10.71
C PRO A 302 -14.56 -15.05 -11.48
N SER A 303 -14.07 -14.96 -12.71
CA SER A 303 -13.73 -16.13 -13.54
C SER A 303 -12.64 -17.02 -12.91
N TYR A 304 -11.84 -16.47 -11.99
CA TYR A 304 -10.82 -17.20 -11.22
C TYR A 304 -11.30 -17.67 -9.84
N GLY A 305 -12.61 -17.67 -9.59
CA GLY A 305 -13.21 -18.16 -8.34
C GLY A 305 -13.32 -17.10 -7.23
N TRP A 306 -13.16 -15.81 -7.57
CA TRP A 306 -13.33 -14.71 -6.62
C TRP A 306 -14.80 -14.34 -6.46
N GLU A 307 -15.34 -14.50 -5.25
CA GLU A 307 -16.68 -14.03 -4.90
C GLU A 307 -16.58 -12.64 -4.28
N LEU A 308 -17.15 -11.61 -4.91
CA LEU A 308 -17.31 -10.28 -4.30
C LEU A 308 -18.38 -10.36 -3.21
N VAL A 309 -17.97 -10.22 -1.94
CA VAL A 309 -18.89 -10.35 -0.79
C VAL A 309 -19.35 -9.02 -0.22
N ASP A 310 -18.56 -7.95 -0.42
CA ASP A 310 -18.91 -6.61 0.05
C ASP A 310 -18.13 -5.55 -0.74
N ARG A 311 -18.66 -4.32 -0.73
CA ARG A 311 -18.08 -3.14 -1.35
C ARG A 311 -18.32 -1.95 -0.43
N GLN A 312 -17.30 -1.15 -0.18
CA GLN A 312 -17.41 0.04 0.65
C GLN A 312 -16.64 1.21 0.07
N ASP A 313 -17.31 2.35 -0.12
CA ASP A 313 -16.65 3.61 -0.40
C ASP A 313 -16.04 4.16 0.89
N VAL A 314 -14.77 4.58 0.82
CA VAL A 314 -13.98 5.05 1.94
C VAL A 314 -13.24 6.33 1.58
N GLU A 315 -12.91 7.13 2.59
CA GLU A 315 -12.11 8.34 2.37
C GLU A 315 -10.70 7.97 1.89
N ASN A 316 -10.26 8.65 0.84
CA ASN A 316 -8.88 8.55 0.35
C ASN A 316 -8.46 9.91 -0.22
N PRO A 317 -7.77 10.75 0.56
CA PRO A 317 -7.42 12.11 0.13
C PRO A 317 -6.44 12.12 -1.04
N GLU A 318 -5.69 11.03 -1.27
CA GLU A 318 -4.74 10.93 -2.37
C GLU A 318 -5.43 10.90 -3.75
N VAL A 319 -6.68 10.42 -3.81
CA VAL A 319 -7.43 10.21 -5.08
C VAL A 319 -8.90 10.64 -5.02
N PHE A 320 -9.26 11.51 -4.06
CA PHE A 320 -10.63 12.00 -3.85
C PHE A 320 -11.68 10.93 -3.52
N GLY A 321 -11.26 9.92 -2.74
CA GLY A 321 -12.07 8.77 -2.34
C GLY A 321 -11.63 7.49 -3.06
N SER A 322 -11.88 6.36 -2.43
CA SER A 322 -11.67 5.05 -3.04
C SER A 322 -12.85 4.13 -2.73
N THR A 323 -13.10 3.19 -3.62
CA THR A 323 -13.99 2.07 -3.37
C THR A 323 -13.15 0.84 -3.01
N GLY A 324 -13.33 0.30 -1.80
CA GLY A 324 -12.79 -1.00 -1.44
C GLY A 324 -13.70 -2.14 -1.88
N TYR A 325 -13.13 -3.15 -2.51
CA TYR A 325 -13.83 -4.38 -2.91
C TYR A 325 -13.30 -5.57 -2.10
N ILE A 326 -14.19 -6.26 -1.40
CA ILE A 326 -13.85 -7.38 -0.53
C ILE A 326 -14.25 -8.68 -1.20
N HIS A 327 -13.27 -9.51 -1.55
CA HIS A 327 -13.48 -10.80 -2.21
C HIS A 327 -13.12 -11.97 -1.29
N ILE A 328 -13.79 -13.10 -1.46
CA ILE A 328 -13.42 -14.39 -0.87
C ILE A 328 -13.16 -15.39 -1.98
N LEU A 329 -12.05 -16.13 -1.89
CA LEU A 329 -11.75 -17.18 -2.84
C LEU A 329 -12.63 -18.42 -2.61
N ARG A 330 -13.35 -18.87 -3.63
CA ARG A 330 -14.18 -20.09 -3.64
C ARG A 330 -13.63 -21.06 -4.69
N LYS A 331 -12.64 -21.86 -4.29
CA LYS A 331 -12.16 -23.02 -5.07
C LYS A 331 -12.99 -24.25 -4.80
#